data_AF-A0A446BBU5-F1
#
_entry.id   AF-A0A446BBU5-F1
#
_cell.length_a   1.000
_cell.length_b   1.000
_cell.length_c   1.000
_cell.angle_alpha   90.00
_cell.angle_beta   90.00
_cell.angle_gamma   90.00
#
_symmetry.space_group_name_H-M   'P 1'
#
loop_
_entity.id
_entity.type
_entity.pdbx_description
1 polymer ?
#
loop_
_entity_poly.entity_id
_entity_poly.type
_entity_poly.pdbx_seq_one_letter_code
_entity_poly.pdbx_strand_id
1 'polypeptide(L)'
;MVHHIWLKLVTYAANSTSKTALDNDHKEIHFSLNYIDSIRPDTRLVHEITGVLTHELVHCFQWDALGTCPGGLIEGVADWVRLNCDLSPLHWKRETDGDWDRGYQHTAYFLEYLEQRFGEGTVRRLNEKLRGNKYQAESFWPELLGKPVEQLYKDYVDKSKSDERDSRQ
;
A
#
# COMPACT_ATOMS: atom_id res chain seq x y z
N MET A 1 28.36 12.83 -14.59
CA MET A 1 28.24 11.65 -13.70
C MET A 1 27.32 12.04 -12.57
N VAL A 2 26.07 11.57 -12.59
CA VAL A 2 25.15 11.75 -11.46
C VAL A 2 25.46 10.61 -10.51
N HIS A 3 26.16 10.90 -9.41
CA HIS A 3 26.36 9.92 -8.35
C HIS A 3 25.02 9.76 -7.64
N HIS A 4 24.26 8.71 -8.00
CA HIS A 4 23.13 8.26 -7.19
C HIS A 4 23.72 7.66 -5.92
N ILE A 5 23.79 8.49 -4.87
CA ILE A 5 24.08 8.02 -3.52
C ILE A 5 22.76 7.41 -3.03
N TRP A 6 22.82 6.18 -2.51
CA TRP A 6 21.67 5.45 -1.99
C TRP A 6 21.86 5.22 -0.49
N LEU A 7 20.82 5.45 0.30
CA LEU A 7 20.76 4.95 1.67
C LEU A 7 20.21 3.52 1.60
N LYS A 8 20.94 2.54 2.15
CA LYS A 8 20.56 1.12 2.19
C LYS A 8 20.09 0.75 3.58
N LEU A 9 18.79 0.44 3.72
CA LEU A 9 18.27 -0.24 4.91
C LEU A 9 18.19 -1.74 4.62
N VAL A 10 18.79 -2.55 5.49
CA VAL A 10 18.78 -4.01 5.40
C VAL A 10 17.90 -4.56 6.52
N THR A 11 16.83 -5.26 6.17
CA THR A 11 15.97 -5.97 7.14
C THR A 11 16.32 -7.45 7.15
N TYR A 12 16.33 -8.06 8.34
CA TYR A 12 16.56 -9.49 8.54
C TYR A 12 15.27 -10.12 9.06
N ALA A 13 14.71 -11.08 8.33
CA ALA A 13 13.61 -11.89 8.83
C ALA A 13 14.16 -12.92 9.85
N ALA A 14 14.19 -12.53 11.13
CA ALA A 14 14.54 -13.33 12.31
C ALA A 14 15.87 -14.14 12.29
N ASN A 15 16.74 -13.84 13.25
CA ASN A 15 17.90 -14.66 13.70
C ASN A 15 19.05 -14.95 12.71
N SER A 16 19.42 -14.00 11.85
CA SER A 16 20.71 -14.09 11.14
C SER A 16 21.58 -12.85 11.36
N THR A 17 22.48 -12.93 12.34
CA THR A 17 23.69 -12.10 12.35
C THR A 17 24.79 -12.83 11.58
N SER A 18 24.91 -12.59 10.27
CA SER A 18 26.11 -13.03 9.55
C SER A 18 26.46 -12.10 8.42
N LYS A 19 27.68 -11.55 8.52
CA LYS A 19 28.42 -10.89 7.44
C LYS A 19 28.76 -11.91 6.35
N THR A 20 27.83 -12.20 5.46
CA THR A 20 28.07 -12.91 4.18
C THR A 20 27.02 -12.46 3.16
N ALA A 21 27.29 -12.70 1.87
CA ALA A 21 26.45 -12.31 0.75
C ALA A 21 24.97 -12.52 1.07
N LEU A 22 24.20 -11.45 0.87
CA LEU A 22 22.77 -11.36 1.13
C LEU A 22 22.07 -12.50 0.38
N ASP A 23 21.37 -13.36 1.11
CA ASP A 23 20.59 -14.45 0.52
C ASP A 23 19.33 -13.89 -0.19
N ASN A 24 18.58 -14.76 -0.89
CA ASN A 24 17.38 -14.35 -1.61
C ASN A 24 16.24 -13.85 -0.69
N ASP A 25 16.38 -14.02 0.63
CA ASP A 25 15.42 -13.54 1.64
C ASP A 25 15.73 -12.10 2.09
N HIS A 26 16.85 -11.54 1.63
CA HIS A 26 17.21 -10.17 1.89
C HIS A 26 16.33 -9.17 1.13
N LYS A 27 15.87 -8.14 1.85
CA LYS A 27 15.17 -6.98 1.27
C LYS A 27 16.01 -5.72 1.42
N GLU A 28 16.08 -4.95 0.34
CA GLU A 28 16.76 -3.66 0.30
C GLU A 28 15.74 -2.56 0.10
N ILE A 29 15.84 -1.52 0.92
CA ILE A 29 15.13 -0.26 0.68
C ILE A 29 16.15 0.75 0.17
N HIS A 30 15.87 1.31 -1.00
CA HIS A 30 16.73 2.27 -1.70
C HIS A 30 16.08 3.65 -1.71
N PHE A 31 16.68 4.61 -1.01
CA PHE A 31 16.22 6.00 -1.03
C PHE A 31 17.04 6.87 -1.97
N SER A 32 16.36 7.61 -2.83
CA SER A 32 16.97 8.61 -3.70
C SER A 32 17.33 9.87 -2.90
N LEU A 33 18.63 10.23 -2.87
CA LEU A 33 19.04 11.51 -2.25
C LEU A 33 18.43 12.73 -2.97
N ASN A 34 18.23 12.67 -4.29
CA ASN A 34 17.59 13.75 -5.02
C ASN A 34 16.12 13.91 -4.62
N TYR A 35 15.46 12.81 -4.25
CA TYR A 35 14.11 12.87 -3.69
C TYR A 35 14.13 13.47 -2.29
N ILE A 36 15.05 13.04 -1.43
CA ILE A 36 15.24 13.64 -0.09
C ILE A 36 15.47 15.16 -0.20
N ASP A 37 16.32 15.59 -1.12
CA ASP A 37 16.60 17.01 -1.35
C ASP A 37 15.44 17.76 -2.01
N SER A 38 14.48 17.09 -2.65
CA SER A 38 13.30 17.77 -3.23
C SER A 38 12.17 18.00 -2.22
N ILE A 39 12.20 17.32 -1.07
CA ILE A 39 11.14 17.44 -0.05
C ILE A 39 11.19 18.83 0.59
N ARG A 40 10.12 19.60 0.38
CA ARG A 40 9.92 20.93 0.96
C ARG A 40 8.47 21.09 1.44
N PRO A 41 8.22 21.92 2.48
CA PRO A 41 9.21 22.53 3.37
C PRO A 41 9.91 21.49 4.25
N ASP A 42 11.09 21.80 4.79
CA ASP A 42 11.91 20.88 5.60
C ASP A 42 11.17 20.28 6.80
N THR A 43 10.15 20.97 7.31
CA THR A 43 9.25 20.47 8.36
C THR A 43 8.51 19.19 7.97
N ARG A 44 8.43 18.86 6.67
CA ARG A 44 7.82 17.64 6.13
C ARG A 44 8.82 16.50 5.94
N LEU A 45 10.12 16.76 6.02
CA LEU A 45 11.16 15.80 5.67
C LEU A 45 11.04 14.49 6.45
N VAL A 46 10.93 14.58 7.78
CA VAL A 46 10.79 13.41 8.65
C VAL A 46 9.50 12.65 8.35
N HIS A 47 8.39 13.37 8.13
CA HIS A 47 7.08 12.78 7.84
C HIS A 47 7.10 12.01 6.51
N GLU A 48 7.66 12.60 5.45
CA GLU A 48 7.74 11.96 4.13
C GLU A 48 8.69 10.77 4.12
N ILE A 49 9.88 10.90 4.72
CA ILE A 49 10.83 9.77 4.84
C ILE A 49 10.22 8.63 5.64
N THR A 50 9.53 8.93 6.75
CA THR A 50 8.84 7.91 7.56
C THR A 50 7.74 7.24 6.75
N GLY A 51 6.99 8.00 5.96
CA GLY A 51 5.93 7.48 5.09
C GLY A 51 6.45 6.51 4.03
N VAL A 52 7.50 6.89 3.30
CA VAL A 52 8.12 6.00 2.29
C VAL A 52 8.77 4.79 2.95
N LEU A 53 9.47 4.94 4.09
CA LEU A 53 10.00 3.78 4.82
C LEU A 53 8.88 2.84 5.30
N THR A 54 7.74 3.38 5.72
CA THR A 54 6.58 2.58 6.13
C THR A 54 6.05 1.77 4.96
N HIS A 55 5.85 2.41 3.80
CA HIS A 55 5.41 1.76 2.56
C HIS A 55 6.33 0.58 2.18
N GLU A 56 7.63 0.84 2.10
CA GLU A 56 8.63 -0.15 1.70
C GLU A 56 8.76 -1.30 2.71
N LEU A 57 8.54 -1.02 4.00
CA LEU A 57 8.53 -2.05 5.03
C LEU A 57 7.32 -2.98 4.89
N VAL A 58 6.15 -2.48 4.43
CA VAL A 58 4.99 -3.35 4.16
C VAL A 58 5.31 -4.39 3.09
N HIS A 59 6.05 -4.02 2.04
CA HIS A 59 6.50 -4.96 1.01
C HIS A 59 7.35 -6.12 1.57
N CYS A 60 7.99 -5.95 2.73
CA CYS A 60 8.74 -7.01 3.39
C CYS A 60 7.84 -8.05 4.08
N PHE A 61 6.61 -7.68 4.46
CA PHE A 61 5.71 -8.51 5.26
C PHE A 61 4.43 -8.96 4.52
N GLN A 62 4.07 -8.27 3.44
CA GLN A 62 2.90 -8.61 2.65
C GLN A 62 3.14 -9.85 1.78
N TRP A 63 2.05 -10.56 1.47
CA TRP A 63 2.08 -11.68 0.54
C TRP A 63 1.66 -11.23 -0.86
N ASP A 64 2.33 -11.74 -1.89
CA ASP A 64 2.11 -11.37 -3.29
C ASP A 64 1.35 -12.42 -4.10
N ALA A 65 0.73 -13.38 -3.40
CA ALA A 65 0.05 -14.51 -4.00
C ALA A 65 0.92 -15.30 -5.00
N LEU A 66 2.15 -15.63 -4.61
CA LEU A 66 3.12 -16.33 -5.47
C LEU A 66 3.41 -15.53 -6.76
N GLY A 67 3.49 -14.21 -6.64
CA GLY A 67 3.70 -13.26 -7.73
C GLY A 67 2.50 -13.08 -8.66
N THR A 68 1.29 -13.50 -8.27
CA THR A 68 0.07 -13.37 -9.11
C THR A 68 -0.88 -12.26 -8.66
N CYS A 69 -0.63 -11.65 -7.51
CA CYS A 69 -1.43 -10.53 -7.02
C CYS A 69 -1.28 -9.31 -7.96
N PRO A 70 -2.36 -8.57 -8.27
CA PRO A 70 -2.26 -7.34 -9.06
C PRO A 70 -1.33 -6.33 -8.39
N GLY A 71 -0.46 -5.71 -9.17
CA GLY A 71 0.50 -4.72 -8.66
C GLY A 71 -0.17 -3.56 -7.94
N GLY A 72 -1.31 -3.06 -8.43
CA GLY A 72 -2.04 -2.00 -7.73
C GLY A 72 -2.59 -2.41 -6.37
N LEU A 73 -2.96 -3.68 -6.17
CA LEU A 73 -3.34 -4.15 -4.84
C LEU A 73 -2.12 -4.20 -3.89
N ILE A 74 -0.98 -4.64 -4.40
CA ILE A 74 0.31 -4.67 -3.67
C ILE A 74 0.73 -3.27 -3.21
N GLU A 75 0.76 -2.30 -4.13
CA GLU A 75 1.07 -0.90 -3.82
C GLU A 75 0.01 -0.27 -2.91
N GLY A 76 -1.27 -0.59 -3.15
CA GLY A 76 -2.40 -0.08 -2.38
C GLY A 76 -2.39 -0.54 -0.92
N VAL A 77 -2.00 -1.78 -0.63
CA VAL A 77 -1.86 -2.27 0.75
C VAL A 77 -0.76 -1.52 1.49
N ALA A 78 0.39 -1.30 0.84
CA ALA A 78 1.49 -0.52 1.42
C ALA A 78 1.06 0.91 1.76
N ASP A 79 0.37 1.59 0.84
CA ASP A 79 -0.13 2.94 1.07
C ASP A 79 -1.36 3.01 1.99
N TRP A 80 -2.13 1.94 2.13
CA TRP A 80 -3.20 1.85 3.14
C TRP A 80 -2.64 1.82 4.57
N VAL A 81 -1.54 1.10 4.81
CA VAL A 81 -0.84 1.15 6.10
C VAL A 81 -0.26 2.54 6.34
N ARG A 82 0.37 3.14 5.33
CA ARG A 82 0.88 4.52 5.41
C ARG A 82 -0.23 5.52 5.76
N LEU A 83 -1.41 5.37 5.16
CA LEU A 83 -2.61 6.16 5.48
C LEU A 83 -3.00 5.99 6.95
N ASN A 84 -3.06 4.76 7.45
CA ASN A 84 -3.46 4.43 8.83
C ASN A 84 -2.41 4.79 9.89
N CYS A 85 -1.18 5.10 9.49
CA CYS A 85 -0.14 5.65 10.35
C CYS A 85 -0.13 7.20 10.38
N ASP A 86 -1.13 7.87 9.80
CA ASP A 86 -1.17 9.33 9.62
C ASP A 86 0.03 9.88 8.80
N LEU A 87 0.55 9.07 7.87
CA LEU A 87 1.72 9.38 7.05
C LEU A 87 1.39 9.74 5.60
N SER A 88 0.12 10.01 5.28
CA SER A 88 -0.30 10.41 3.93
C SER A 88 0.32 11.76 3.50
N PRO A 89 0.93 11.83 2.30
CA PRO A 89 1.34 13.09 1.66
C PRO A 89 0.20 14.10 1.51
N LEU A 90 0.53 15.39 1.53
CA LEU A 90 -0.46 16.48 1.40
C LEU A 90 -1.21 16.50 0.07
N HIS A 91 -0.60 15.95 -0.98
CA HIS A 91 -1.19 15.95 -2.32
C HIS A 91 -2.14 14.77 -2.55
N TRP A 92 -2.22 13.82 -1.60
CA TRP A 92 -3.16 12.71 -1.70
C TRP A 92 -4.58 13.21 -1.68
N LYS A 93 -5.38 12.69 -2.61
CA LYS A 93 -6.79 12.99 -2.77
C LYS A 93 -7.53 11.68 -2.98
N ARG A 94 -8.76 11.62 -2.49
CA ARG A 94 -9.68 10.55 -2.87
C ARG A 94 -10.09 10.78 -4.32
N GLU A 95 -9.58 9.92 -5.19
CA GLU A 95 -9.91 9.86 -6.61
C GLU A 95 -10.55 8.51 -6.89
N THR A 96 -11.63 8.49 -7.66
CA THR A 96 -12.43 7.28 -7.93
C THR A 96 -12.57 6.97 -9.41
N ASP A 97 -11.83 7.68 -10.26
CA ASP A 97 -11.90 7.51 -11.70
C ASP A 97 -10.99 6.36 -12.17
N GLY A 98 -11.54 5.52 -13.05
CA GLY A 98 -10.85 4.36 -13.63
C GLY A 98 -10.95 3.10 -12.77
N ASP A 99 -10.06 2.14 -13.04
CA ASP A 99 -10.04 0.82 -12.42
C ASP A 99 -9.56 0.85 -10.97
N TRP A 100 -10.00 -0.12 -10.17
CA TRP A 100 -9.78 -0.16 -8.72
C TRP A 100 -8.32 -0.41 -8.28
N ASP A 101 -7.53 -1.10 -9.11
CA ASP A 101 -6.16 -1.56 -8.83
C ASP A 101 -5.10 -0.67 -9.49
N ARG A 102 -5.21 0.65 -9.29
CA ARG A 102 -4.20 1.62 -9.76
C ARG A 102 -3.02 1.82 -8.81
N GLY A 103 -3.05 1.21 -7.63
CA GLY A 103 -2.00 1.34 -6.64
C GLY A 103 -2.09 2.62 -5.83
N TYR A 104 -1.07 2.80 -5.00
CA TYR A 104 -0.82 3.99 -4.20
C TYR A 104 -2.08 4.49 -3.44
N GLN A 105 -2.25 5.82 -3.34
CA GLN A 105 -3.41 6.45 -2.69
C GLN A 105 -4.76 5.99 -3.24
N HIS A 106 -4.83 5.70 -4.54
CA HIS A 106 -6.08 5.35 -5.21
C HIS A 106 -6.65 4.06 -4.63
N THR A 107 -5.84 2.99 -4.64
CA THR A 107 -6.24 1.71 -4.07
C THR A 107 -6.25 1.76 -2.53
N ALA A 108 -5.37 2.53 -1.89
CA ALA A 108 -5.37 2.69 -0.43
C ALA A 108 -6.69 3.25 0.11
N TYR A 109 -7.25 4.29 -0.51
CA TYR A 109 -8.55 4.83 -0.07
C TYR A 109 -9.72 3.89 -0.33
N PHE A 110 -9.65 3.06 -1.37
CA PHE A 110 -10.61 1.98 -1.59
C PHE A 110 -10.51 0.92 -0.48
N LEU A 111 -9.30 0.49 -0.13
CA LEU A 111 -9.09 -0.45 0.98
C LEU A 111 -9.55 0.12 2.33
N GLU A 112 -9.36 1.43 2.55
CA GLU A 112 -9.87 2.11 3.73
C GLU A 112 -11.40 2.08 3.81
N TYR A 113 -12.08 2.30 2.69
CA TYR A 113 -13.53 2.12 2.63
C TYR A 113 -13.96 0.68 2.94
N LEU A 114 -13.23 -0.33 2.45
CA LEU A 114 -13.52 -1.73 2.76
C LEU A 114 -13.32 -2.04 4.25
N GLU A 115 -12.24 -1.56 4.86
CA GLU A 115 -11.98 -1.69 6.30
C GLU A 115 -13.14 -1.10 7.12
N GLN A 116 -13.57 0.12 6.80
CA GLN A 116 -14.67 0.79 7.49
C GLN A 116 -16.01 0.06 7.30
N ARG A 117 -16.25 -0.51 6.11
CA ARG A 117 -17.52 -1.16 5.77
C ARG A 117 -17.63 -2.59 6.30
N PHE A 118 -16.54 -3.36 6.26
CA PHE A 118 -16.53 -4.79 6.57
C PHE A 118 -15.86 -5.11 7.92
N GLY A 119 -15.37 -4.08 8.61
CA GLY A 119 -14.86 -4.14 9.97
C GLY A 119 -13.33 -4.23 10.04
N GLU A 120 -12.83 -3.89 11.23
CA GLU A 120 -11.40 -3.92 11.55
C GLU A 120 -10.78 -5.30 11.26
N GLY A 121 -9.61 -5.28 10.64
CA GLY A 121 -8.86 -6.44 10.18
C GLY A 121 -9.25 -6.93 8.78
N THR A 122 -10.07 -6.21 8.02
CA THR A 122 -10.43 -6.59 6.65
C THR A 122 -9.20 -6.66 5.75
N VAL A 123 -8.35 -5.64 5.74
CA VAL A 123 -7.10 -5.63 4.95
C VAL A 123 -6.10 -6.68 5.45
N ARG A 124 -6.08 -6.95 6.76
CA ARG A 124 -5.28 -8.05 7.32
C ARG A 124 -5.71 -9.42 6.80
N ARG A 125 -7.03 -9.69 6.77
CA ARG A 125 -7.56 -10.96 6.20
C ARG A 125 -7.30 -11.04 4.71
N LEU A 126 -7.34 -9.91 3.99
CA LEU A 126 -6.97 -9.84 2.58
C LEU A 126 -5.52 -10.30 2.40
N ASN A 127 -4.57 -9.73 3.15
CA ASN A 127 -3.16 -10.12 3.09
C ASN A 127 -2.96 -11.61 3.44
N GLU A 128 -3.64 -12.11 4.48
CA GLU A 128 -3.53 -13.54 4.84
C GLU A 128 -4.08 -14.45 3.74
N LYS A 129 -5.14 -14.05 3.02
CA LYS A 129 -5.68 -14.83 1.90
C LYS A 129 -4.70 -14.94 0.72
N LEU A 130 -3.85 -13.93 0.52
CA LEU A 130 -2.77 -13.96 -0.48
C LEU A 130 -1.64 -14.92 -0.09
N ARG A 131 -1.57 -15.38 1.17
CA ARG A 131 -0.50 -16.25 1.65
C ARG A 131 -0.57 -17.64 1.02
N GLY A 132 0.44 -18.00 0.25
CA GLY A 132 0.61 -19.36 -0.30
C GLY A 132 -0.43 -19.77 -1.35
N ASN A 133 -1.29 -18.85 -1.78
CA ASN A 133 -2.32 -19.08 -2.81
C ASN A 133 -2.02 -18.23 -4.05
N LYS A 134 -2.54 -18.61 -5.22
CA LYS A 134 -2.59 -17.71 -6.38
C LYS A 134 -3.81 -16.80 -6.29
N TYR A 135 -3.67 -15.56 -6.72
CA TYR A 135 -4.77 -14.61 -6.81
C TYR A 135 -5.68 -14.98 -7.98
N GLN A 136 -6.99 -15.06 -7.70
CA GLN A 136 -8.05 -15.32 -8.68
C GLN A 136 -9.21 -14.39 -8.34
N ALA A 137 -9.40 -13.31 -9.10
CA ALA A 137 -10.33 -12.24 -8.74
C ALA A 137 -11.77 -12.75 -8.54
N GLU A 138 -12.18 -13.73 -9.34
CA GLU A 138 -13.53 -14.30 -9.39
C GLU A 138 -13.93 -15.00 -8.09
N SER A 139 -12.96 -15.56 -7.35
CA SER A 139 -13.20 -16.23 -6.06
C SER A 139 -12.68 -15.42 -4.88
N PHE A 140 -11.58 -14.67 -5.06
CA PHE A 140 -10.88 -13.99 -3.98
C PHE A 140 -11.78 -13.04 -3.20
N TRP A 141 -12.45 -12.12 -3.90
CA TRP A 141 -13.30 -11.10 -3.28
C TRP A 141 -14.64 -11.64 -2.80
N PRO A 142 -15.35 -12.49 -3.57
CA PRO A 142 -16.57 -13.12 -3.07
C PRO A 142 -16.36 -13.96 -1.82
N GLU A 143 -15.27 -14.72 -1.71
CA GLU A 143 -14.99 -15.50 -0.51
C GLU A 143 -14.61 -14.62 0.69
N LEU A 144 -13.94 -13.49 0.45
CA LEU A 144 -13.49 -12.60 1.53
C LEU A 144 -14.59 -11.66 2.03
N LEU A 145 -15.39 -11.11 1.12
CA LEU A 145 -16.31 -9.98 1.36
C LEU A 145 -17.73 -10.20 0.78
N GLY A 146 -18.00 -11.35 0.18
CA GLY A 146 -19.32 -11.73 -0.34
C GLY A 146 -19.70 -11.07 -1.67
N LYS A 147 -18.80 -10.31 -2.31
CA LYS A 147 -19.06 -9.62 -3.58
C LYS A 147 -17.81 -9.61 -4.48
N PRO A 148 -17.98 -9.56 -5.82
CA PRO A 148 -16.90 -9.29 -6.76
C PRO A 148 -16.31 -7.88 -6.55
N VAL A 149 -15.02 -7.71 -6.87
CA VAL A 149 -14.31 -6.43 -6.65
C VAL A 149 -14.90 -5.28 -7.45
N GLU A 150 -15.42 -5.54 -8.64
CA GLU A 150 -16.05 -4.54 -9.50
C GLU A 150 -17.29 -3.95 -8.82
N GLN A 151 -18.07 -4.77 -8.10
CA GLN A 151 -19.20 -4.31 -7.32
C GLN A 151 -18.76 -3.57 -6.05
N LEU A 152 -17.73 -4.07 -5.36
CA LEU A 152 -17.18 -3.41 -4.18
C LEU A 152 -16.65 -2.01 -4.50
N TYR A 153 -15.91 -1.88 -5.60
CA TYR A 153 -15.36 -0.62 -6.06
C TYR A 153 -16.45 0.32 -6.56
N LYS A 154 -17.46 -0.19 -7.28
CA LYS A 154 -18.63 0.61 -7.63
C LYS A 154 -19.34 1.16 -6.38
N ASP A 155 -19.56 0.33 -5.36
CA ASP A 155 -20.17 0.77 -4.10
C ASP A 155 -19.32 1.88 -3.41
N TYR A 156 -17.98 1.78 -3.49
CA TYR A 156 -17.06 2.82 -3.02
C TYR A 156 -17.23 4.12 -3.80
N VAL A 157 -17.20 4.07 -5.14
CA VAL A 157 -17.37 5.25 -6.01
C VAL A 157 -18.70 5.95 -5.73
N ASP A 158 -19.80 5.19 -5.60
CA ASP A 158 -21.12 5.75 -5.32
C ASP A 158 -21.17 6.41 -3.92
N LYS A 159 -20.52 5.79 -2.92
CA LYS A 159 -20.38 6.38 -1.58
C LYS A 159 -19.57 7.68 -1.61
N SER A 160 -18.41 7.70 -2.25
CA SER A 160 -17.56 8.89 -2.38
C SER A 160 -18.30 10.06 -3.03
N LYS A 161 -19.06 9.80 -4.10
CA LYS A 161 -19.90 10.83 -4.74
C LYS A 161 -21.03 11.33 -3.84
N SER A 162 -21.56 10.49 -2.95
CA SER A 162 -22.53 10.95 -1.95
C SER A 162 -21.89 11.90 -0.95
N ASP A 163 -20.76 11.51 -0.38
CA ASP A 163 -20.06 12.30 0.65
C ASP A 163 -19.58 13.65 0.11
N GLU A 164 -19.17 13.71 -1.16
CA GLU A 164 -18.84 14.97 -1.84
C GLU A 164 -20.04 15.89 -2.04
N ARG A 165 -21.25 15.35 -2.24
CA ARG A 165 -22.47 16.15 -2.38
C ARG A 165 -22.92 16.70 -1.03
N ASP A 166 -22.82 15.89 0.02
CA ASP A 166 -23.23 16.25 1.37
C ASP A 166 -22.28 17.29 1.98
N SER A 167 -20.97 17.25 1.68
CA SER A 167 -19.99 18.24 2.15
C SER A 167 -20.05 19.60 1.46
N ARG A 168 -20.82 19.72 0.36
CA ARG A 168 -21.03 20.98 -0.38
C ARG A 168 -22.32 21.71 -0.01
N GLN A 169 -23.16 21.12 0.85
CA GLN A 169 -24.38 21.73 1.40
C GLN A 169 -24.11 22.33 2.77
#